data_AF-A0A7U5XUT3-F1
#
_entry.id   AF-A0A7U5XUT3-F1
#
_cell.length_a   1.000
_cell.length_b   1.000
_cell.length_c   1.000
_cell.angle_alpha   90.00
_cell.angle_beta   90.00
_cell.angle_gamma   90.00
#
_symmetry.space_group_name_H-M   'P 1'
#
loop_
_entity.id
_entity.type
_entity.pdbx_description
1 polymer ?
#
loop_
_entity_poly.entity_id
_entity_poly.type
_entity_poly.pdbx_seq_one_letter_code
_entity_poly.pdbx_strand_id
1 'polypeptide(L)'
;MTIFSIAVDGDVVAAVDNDGLAMLSVHVRGSVTEPHAAVLSCDGTLTAGHADGYRVWLQELQLRAGQVVTVRMGDSGAAVTPAQDPPGPHHGLSPESVATLGRTHPPPGALDVAAARSHARVRPGFSFALDLSNGKGCAVRSDPADEMFQCLVIWTLDWEPECARVQASASSRERILRRERETPAFEGRLFRGDSVTIRCGD
;
A
#
# COMPACT_ATOMS: atom_id res chain seq x y z
N MET A 1 -21.89 7.22 6.15
CA MET A 1 -20.48 7.59 5.90
C MET A 1 -19.66 6.34 6.13
N THR A 2 -18.81 5.97 5.19
CA THR A 2 -17.93 4.80 5.36
C THR A 2 -16.60 5.28 5.89
N ILE A 3 -16.02 4.56 6.83
CA ILE A 3 -14.70 4.85 7.40
C ILE A 3 -13.77 3.69 7.11
N PHE A 4 -12.58 4.01 6.61
CA PHE A 4 -11.45 3.10 6.53
C PHE A 4 -10.58 3.29 7.76
N SER A 5 -10.55 2.29 8.64
CA SER A 5 -9.68 2.28 9.81
C SER A 5 -8.50 1.35 9.58
N ILE A 6 -7.30 1.85 9.89
CA ILE A 6 -6.04 1.12 9.82
C ILE A 6 -5.48 1.03 11.23
N ALA A 7 -5.27 -0.19 11.69
CA ALA A 7 -4.73 -0.46 13.02
C ALA A 7 -3.50 -1.36 12.93
N VAL A 8 -2.58 -1.20 13.88
CA VAL A 8 -1.42 -2.07 14.08
C VAL A 8 -1.54 -2.69 15.47
N ASP A 9 -1.57 -4.02 15.54
CA ASP A 9 -1.75 -4.78 16.79
C ASP A 9 -2.99 -4.35 17.61
N GLY A 10 -4.02 -3.82 16.93
CA GLY A 10 -5.26 -3.34 17.52
C GLY A 10 -5.31 -1.81 17.74
N ASP A 11 -4.17 -1.12 17.73
CA ASP A 11 -4.10 0.33 17.92
C ASP A 11 -4.33 1.05 16.58
N VAL A 12 -5.34 1.91 16.51
CA VAL A 12 -5.66 2.68 15.29
C VAL A 12 -4.57 3.71 15.03
N VAL A 13 -3.89 3.58 13.89
CA VAL A 13 -2.83 4.49 13.44
C VAL A 13 -3.31 5.48 12.38
N ALA A 14 -4.38 5.15 11.67
CA ALA A 14 -5.05 6.06 10.74
C ALA A 14 -6.54 5.71 10.61
N ALA A 15 -7.37 6.74 10.45
CA ALA A 15 -8.79 6.61 10.13
C ALA A 15 -9.16 7.65 9.08
N VAL A 16 -9.85 7.19 8.03
CA VAL A 16 -10.15 7.98 6.84
C VAL A 16 -11.64 7.87 6.55
N ASP A 17 -12.36 8.99 6.58
CA ASP A 17 -13.73 9.05 6.07
C ASP A 17 -13.75 9.16 4.55
N ASN A 18 -14.88 8.78 3.95
CA ASN A 18 -15.01 8.72 2.51
C ASN A 18 -15.48 10.02 1.84
N ASP A 19 -15.53 11.14 2.58
CA ASP A 19 -16.03 12.41 2.06
C ASP A 19 -14.96 13.11 1.20
N GLY A 20 -15.36 13.55 0.00
CA GLY A 20 -14.45 14.19 -0.95
C GLY A 20 -13.30 13.34 -1.48
N LEU A 21 -13.30 12.02 -1.25
CA LEU A 21 -12.26 11.10 -1.75
C LEU A 21 -12.59 10.52 -3.12
N ALA A 22 -11.62 10.60 -4.02
CA ALA A 22 -11.62 9.88 -5.30
C ALA A 22 -10.97 8.50 -5.15
N MET A 23 -9.89 8.41 -4.39
CA MET A 23 -9.16 7.16 -4.13
C MET A 23 -8.54 7.16 -2.74
N LEU A 24 -8.51 5.99 -2.11
CA LEU A 24 -7.71 5.68 -0.93
C LEU A 24 -6.85 4.45 -1.20
N SER A 25 -5.61 4.47 -0.73
CA SER A 25 -4.68 3.36 -0.82
C SER A 25 -3.97 3.14 0.52
N VAL A 26 -3.89 1.88 0.93
CA VAL A 26 -3.12 1.41 2.08
C VAL A 26 -2.08 0.42 1.56
N HIS A 27 -0.82 0.70 1.84
CA HIS A 27 0.31 -0.09 1.36
C HIS A 27 1.01 -0.73 2.54
N VAL A 28 1.22 -2.04 2.47
CA VAL A 28 2.15 -2.76 3.34
C VAL A 28 3.21 -3.38 2.45
N ARG A 29 4.43 -2.84 2.48
CA ARG A 29 5.54 -3.30 1.64
C ARG A 29 6.71 -3.74 2.50
N GLY A 30 7.47 -4.72 2.07
CA GLY A 30 8.68 -5.12 2.76
C GLY A 30 9.78 -5.50 1.79
N SER A 31 11.03 -5.22 2.17
CA SER A 31 12.21 -5.54 1.39
C SER A 31 13.25 -6.27 2.23
N VAL A 32 13.96 -7.21 1.61
CA VAL A 32 15.12 -7.89 2.22
C VAL A 32 16.33 -6.98 2.36
N THR A 33 16.30 -5.78 1.77
CA THR A 33 17.35 -4.75 1.91
C THR A 33 17.07 -3.76 3.03
N GLU A 34 15.93 -3.89 3.71
CA GLU A 34 15.55 -3.06 4.84
C GLU A 34 15.54 -3.90 6.14
N PRO A 35 15.97 -3.31 7.27
CA PRO A 35 16.08 -4.05 8.53
C PRO A 35 14.73 -4.28 9.22
N HIS A 36 13.72 -3.47 8.92
CA HIS A 36 12.36 -3.66 9.42
C HIS A 36 11.62 -4.71 8.59
N ALA A 37 10.56 -5.30 9.17
CA ALA A 37 9.82 -6.37 8.49
C ALA A 37 9.07 -5.84 7.27
N ALA A 38 8.44 -4.68 7.44
CA ALA A 38 7.68 -3.97 6.42
C ALA A 38 7.52 -2.49 6.79
N VAL A 39 6.97 -1.71 5.87
CA VAL A 39 6.49 -0.34 6.04
C VAL A 39 5.00 -0.30 5.72
N LEU A 40 4.23 0.38 6.56
CA LEU A 40 2.83 0.72 6.34
C LEU A 40 2.69 2.20 5.95
N SER A 41 1.94 2.49 4.89
CA SER A 41 1.55 3.85 4.52
C SER A 41 0.07 3.92 4.14
N CYS A 42 -0.51 5.12 4.22
CA CYS A 42 -1.89 5.39 3.84
C CYS A 42 -2.01 6.77 3.18
N ASP A 43 -2.48 6.78 1.95
CA ASP A 43 -2.54 7.95 1.10
C ASP A 43 -3.59 7.79 -0.01
N GLY A 44 -3.92 8.87 -0.72
CA GLY A 44 -5.06 8.88 -1.62
C GLY A 44 -5.30 10.22 -2.29
N THR A 45 -6.32 10.30 -3.13
CA THR A 45 -6.64 11.48 -3.93
C THR A 45 -8.03 12.01 -3.61
N LEU A 46 -8.19 13.32 -3.74
CA LEU A 46 -9.45 14.01 -3.54
C LEU A 46 -10.21 14.20 -4.87
N THR A 47 -11.53 14.29 -4.82
CA THR A 47 -12.38 14.61 -5.98
C THR A 47 -12.08 16.01 -6.53
N ALA A 48 -12.34 16.22 -7.82
CA ALA A 48 -12.14 17.51 -8.48
C ALA A 48 -12.93 18.64 -7.76
N GLY A 49 -12.22 19.69 -7.33
CA GLY A 49 -12.80 20.83 -6.58
C GLY A 49 -12.15 21.07 -5.20
N HIS A 50 -11.30 20.16 -4.73
CA HIS A 50 -10.46 20.38 -3.55
C HIS A 50 -9.05 20.87 -3.96
N ALA A 51 -8.50 21.80 -3.18
CA ALA A 51 -7.31 22.60 -3.52
C ALA A 51 -6.03 21.76 -3.67
N ASP A 52 -6.01 20.55 -3.13
CA ASP A 52 -4.89 19.59 -3.25
C ASP A 52 -5.45 18.23 -3.65
N GLY A 53 -5.09 17.75 -4.85
CA GLY A 53 -5.61 16.49 -5.39
C GLY A 53 -5.09 15.23 -4.70
N TYR A 54 -4.21 15.35 -3.69
CA TYR A 54 -3.57 14.24 -3.00
C TYR A 54 -3.42 14.51 -1.50
N ARG A 55 -3.59 13.47 -0.68
CA ARG A 55 -3.50 13.53 0.78
C ARG A 55 -2.81 12.29 1.34
N VAL A 56 -2.00 12.50 2.38
CA VAL A 56 -1.35 11.44 3.15
C VAL A 56 -1.94 11.44 4.56
N TRP A 57 -2.41 10.28 5.03
CA TRP A 57 -2.88 10.09 6.41
C TRP A 57 -1.84 9.39 7.28
N LEU A 58 -0.98 8.58 6.67
CA LEU A 58 0.13 7.92 7.32
C LEU A 58 1.29 7.88 6.34
N GLN A 59 2.36 8.64 6.62
CA GLN A 59 3.54 8.72 5.74
C GLN A 59 4.18 7.34 5.61
N GLU A 60 4.93 6.91 6.63
CA GLU A 60 5.55 5.60 6.67
C GLU A 60 5.69 5.18 8.14
N LEU A 61 5.11 4.04 8.49
CA LEU A 61 5.26 3.40 9.79
C LEU A 61 6.05 2.11 9.61
N GLN A 62 7.24 2.05 10.20
CA GLN A 62 8.06 0.84 10.19
C GLN A 62 7.43 -0.24 11.09
N LEU A 63 7.22 -1.41 10.53
CA LEU A 63 6.65 -2.57 11.19
C LEU A 63 7.74 -3.54 11.62
N ARG A 64 7.59 -4.08 12.83
CA ARG A 64 8.41 -5.16 13.37
C ARG A 64 7.85 -6.51 12.92
N ALA A 65 8.71 -7.52 12.90
CA ALA A 65 8.27 -8.89 12.65
C ALA A 65 7.23 -9.32 13.69
N GLY A 66 6.20 -10.02 13.25
CA GLY A 66 5.07 -10.47 14.06
C GLY A 66 3.91 -9.47 14.16
N GLN A 67 4.11 -8.18 13.80
CA GLN A 67 3.03 -7.20 13.88
C GLN A 67 1.92 -7.47 12.86
N VAL A 68 0.70 -7.14 13.25
CA VAL A 68 -0.51 -7.35 12.46
C VAL A 68 -1.13 -6.01 12.10
N VAL A 69 -1.16 -5.71 10.80
CA VAL A 69 -1.93 -4.60 10.24
C VAL A 69 -3.35 -5.08 10.02
N THR A 70 -4.34 -4.34 10.50
CA THR A 70 -5.76 -4.57 10.18
C THR A 70 -6.31 -3.37 9.44
N VAL A 71 -6.82 -3.59 8.23
CA VAL A 71 -7.57 -2.59 7.46
C VAL A 71 -9.03 -3.00 7.46
N ARG A 72 -9.92 -2.13 7.93
CA ARG A 72 -11.37 -2.39 8.04
C ARG A 72 -12.16 -1.30 7.33
N MET A 73 -13.17 -1.71 6.58
CA MET A 73 -14.16 -0.85 5.95
C MET A 73 -15.45 -0.89 6.80
N GLY A 74 -15.75 0.17 7.55
CA GLY A 74 -16.86 0.20 8.53
C GLY A 74 -17.83 1.35 8.34
N ASP A 75 -19.00 1.26 8.98
CA ASP A 75 -20.09 2.26 8.89
C ASP A 75 -20.06 3.33 10.00
N SER A 76 -19.23 3.17 11.03
CA SER A 76 -19.15 4.12 12.15
C SER A 76 -17.81 4.07 12.88
N GLY A 77 -17.37 5.23 13.37
CA GLY A 77 -16.11 5.44 14.08
C GLY A 77 -15.81 6.93 14.17
N ALA A 78 -15.07 7.36 15.19
CA ALA A 78 -14.46 8.68 15.14
C ALA A 78 -13.29 8.60 14.16
N ALA A 79 -13.26 9.47 13.14
CA ALA A 79 -12.06 9.70 12.37
C ALA A 79 -11.02 10.33 13.32
N VAL A 80 -10.27 9.48 14.03
CA VAL A 80 -9.16 9.93 14.86
C VAL A 80 -7.96 10.03 13.92
N THR A 81 -7.82 11.17 13.27
CA THR A 81 -6.59 11.50 12.56
C THR A 81 -5.77 12.42 13.47
N PRO A 82 -4.61 12.00 14.01
CA PRO A 82 -3.52 12.95 14.14
C PRO A 82 -3.06 13.25 12.71
N ALA A 83 -3.53 14.36 12.14
CA ALA A 83 -2.95 14.88 10.91
C ALA A 83 -1.48 15.20 11.19
N GLN A 84 -0.55 14.50 10.54
CA GLN A 84 0.81 14.99 10.39
C GLN A 84 0.91 15.63 9.01
N ASP A 85 1.11 16.94 9.08
CA ASP A 85 1.24 17.95 8.06
C ASP A 85 -0.02 18.32 7.24
N PRO A 86 -0.28 19.63 7.05
CA PRO A 86 -1.22 20.08 6.04
C PRO A 86 -0.77 19.52 4.67
N PRO A 87 -1.69 19.29 3.73
CA PRO A 87 -1.31 18.94 2.37
C PRO A 87 -0.29 19.98 1.88
N GLY A 88 0.97 19.59 1.79
CA GLY A 88 1.93 20.31 0.99
C GLY A 88 1.51 20.12 -0.45
N PRO A 89 1.63 21.14 -1.32
CA PRO A 89 1.32 20.98 -2.72
C PRO A 89 2.17 19.83 -3.24
N HIS A 90 1.52 18.70 -3.53
CA HIS A 90 2.20 17.67 -4.27
C HIS A 90 2.48 18.29 -5.63
N HIS A 91 3.76 18.37 -6.01
CA HIS A 91 4.13 18.39 -7.43
C HIS A 91 3.83 17.02 -8.06
N GLY A 92 2.70 16.43 -7.70
CA GLY A 92 2.09 15.32 -8.39
C GLY A 92 1.84 15.79 -9.80
N LEU A 93 2.36 14.99 -10.72
CA LEU A 93 2.18 15.12 -12.16
C LEU A 93 0.77 15.67 -12.45
N SER A 94 0.71 16.81 -13.14
CA SER A 94 -0.56 17.42 -13.55
C SER A 94 -1.43 16.40 -14.31
N PRO A 95 -2.75 16.59 -14.44
CA PRO A 95 -3.62 15.65 -15.16
C PRO A 95 -3.11 15.28 -16.57
N GLU A 96 -2.48 16.23 -17.26
CA GLU A 96 -1.75 16.07 -18.53
C GLU A 96 -0.46 15.20 -18.39
N SER A 97 0.25 15.33 -17.27
CA SER A 97 1.41 14.50 -16.93
C SER A 97 0.99 13.07 -16.56
N VAL A 98 -0.15 12.88 -15.88
CA VAL A 98 -0.74 11.57 -15.59
C VAL A 98 -1.24 10.90 -16.88
N ALA A 99 -1.83 11.66 -17.81
CA ALA A 99 -2.23 11.17 -19.12
C ALA A 99 -1.02 10.70 -19.99
N THR A 100 0.19 11.18 -19.69
CA THR A 100 1.44 10.80 -20.38
C THR A 100 2.26 9.74 -19.65
N LEU A 101 2.00 9.47 -18.36
CA LEU A 101 2.63 8.38 -17.59
C LEU A 101 2.53 7.02 -18.28
N GLY A 102 1.40 6.75 -18.93
CA GLY A 102 1.15 5.48 -19.62
C GLY A 102 1.93 5.31 -20.93
N ARG A 103 2.63 6.33 -21.44
CA ARG A 103 3.22 6.28 -22.78
C ARG A 103 4.72 6.55 -22.90
N THR A 104 5.39 7.20 -21.95
CA THR A 104 6.81 7.55 -22.14
C THR A 104 7.58 7.79 -20.85
N HIS A 105 7.59 6.85 -19.91
CA HIS A 105 8.72 6.81 -18.99
C HIS A 105 9.89 6.06 -19.67
N PRO A 106 11.03 6.70 -19.92
CA PRO A 106 12.22 5.98 -20.35
C PRO A 106 12.55 4.90 -19.29
N PRO A 107 13.11 3.74 -19.69
CA PRO A 107 13.60 2.77 -18.73
C PRO A 107 14.60 3.46 -17.77
N PRO A 108 14.75 2.95 -16.53
CA PRO A 108 15.68 3.53 -15.56
C PRO A 108 17.07 3.71 -16.19
N GLY A 109 17.73 4.83 -15.92
CA GLY A 109 19.07 5.09 -16.43
C GLY A 109 20.09 4.12 -15.82
N ALA A 110 21.28 4.02 -16.42
CA ALA A 110 22.33 3.13 -15.90
C ALA A 110 22.72 3.45 -14.44
N LEU A 111 22.67 4.73 -14.05
CA LEU A 111 22.90 5.18 -12.67
C LEU A 111 21.79 4.70 -11.72
N ASP A 112 20.52 4.80 -12.13
CA ASP A 112 19.37 4.33 -11.34
C ASP A 112 19.41 2.81 -11.15
N VAL A 113 19.78 2.08 -12.21
CA VAL A 113 19.99 0.62 -12.17
C VAL A 113 21.12 0.26 -11.22
N ALA A 114 22.25 0.95 -11.30
CA ALA A 114 23.41 0.69 -10.44
C ALA A 114 23.11 1.02 -8.97
N ALA A 115 22.43 2.14 -8.71
CA ALA A 115 21.98 2.53 -7.37
C ALA A 115 20.95 1.54 -6.81
N ALA A 116 20.01 1.07 -7.61
CA ALA A 116 19.09 0.03 -7.17
C ALA A 116 19.88 -1.22 -6.76
N ARG A 117 20.81 -1.69 -7.60
CA ARG A 117 21.60 -2.91 -7.37
C ARG A 117 22.59 -2.82 -6.20
N SER A 118 23.00 -1.62 -5.76
CA SER A 118 23.98 -1.45 -4.69
C SER A 118 23.42 -1.74 -3.29
N HIS A 119 22.10 -1.84 -3.13
CA HIS A 119 21.47 -2.16 -1.85
C HIS A 119 21.70 -3.63 -1.50
N ALA A 120 22.55 -3.85 -0.51
CA ALA A 120 22.85 -5.17 0.03
C ALA A 120 21.62 -5.77 0.73
N ARG A 121 21.48 -7.09 0.61
CA ARG A 121 20.51 -7.86 1.38
C ARG A 121 20.92 -7.85 2.86
N VAL A 122 20.00 -7.44 3.73
CA VAL A 122 20.17 -7.39 5.20
C VAL A 122 19.34 -8.43 5.94
N ARG A 123 18.39 -9.09 5.26
CA ARG A 123 17.59 -10.21 5.77
C ARG A 123 17.63 -11.42 4.82
N PRO A 124 17.57 -12.67 5.31
CA PRO A 124 17.66 -13.86 4.46
C PRO A 124 16.44 -14.03 3.53
N GLY A 125 15.31 -13.40 3.85
CA GLY A 125 14.06 -13.47 3.10
C GLY A 125 12.99 -12.61 3.77
N PHE A 126 11.75 -12.82 3.36
CA PHE A 126 10.56 -12.26 4.02
C PHE A 126 9.44 -13.30 4.06
N SER A 127 8.48 -13.11 4.95
CA SER A 127 7.17 -13.75 4.84
C SER A 127 6.05 -12.84 5.30
N PHE A 128 4.86 -13.10 4.76
CA PHE A 128 3.62 -12.47 5.20
C PHE A 128 2.45 -13.45 5.13
N ALA A 129 1.44 -13.20 5.94
CA ALA A 129 0.13 -13.84 5.83
C ALA A 129 -0.93 -12.76 5.71
N LEU A 130 -1.94 -13.02 4.87
CA LEU A 130 -3.06 -12.13 4.64
C LEU A 130 -4.34 -12.93 4.81
N ASP A 131 -5.26 -12.43 5.65
CA ASP A 131 -6.56 -13.05 5.89
C ASP A 131 -7.68 -12.01 5.81
N LEU A 132 -8.70 -12.30 5.00
CA LEU A 132 -9.95 -11.55 4.93
C LEU A 132 -10.94 -12.07 5.98
N SER A 133 -11.83 -11.20 6.45
CA SER A 133 -12.95 -11.53 7.36
C SER A 133 -13.88 -12.62 6.81
N ASN A 134 -13.91 -12.80 5.48
CA ASN A 134 -14.68 -13.84 4.81
C ASN A 134 -13.98 -15.22 4.74
N GLY A 135 -12.83 -15.37 5.41
CA GLY A 135 -12.07 -16.62 5.51
C GLY A 135 -11.15 -16.92 4.33
N LYS A 136 -11.08 -16.06 3.31
CA LYS A 136 -10.08 -16.17 2.24
C LYS A 136 -8.77 -15.54 2.68
N GLY A 137 -7.65 -16.14 2.28
CA GLY A 137 -6.34 -15.62 2.61
C GLY A 137 -5.21 -16.29 1.85
N CYS A 138 -3.99 -15.87 2.13
CA CYS A 138 -2.78 -16.52 1.67
C CYS A 138 -1.67 -16.43 2.72
N ALA A 139 -0.69 -17.32 2.62
CA ALA A 139 0.57 -17.21 3.32
C ALA A 139 1.70 -17.32 2.30
N VAL A 140 2.64 -16.39 2.35
CA VAL A 140 3.74 -16.26 1.41
C VAL A 140 5.05 -16.27 2.16
N ARG A 141 6.01 -17.02 1.62
CA ARG A 141 7.41 -16.98 2.00
C ARG A 141 8.23 -16.70 0.76
N SER A 142 9.21 -15.80 0.87
CA SER A 142 10.04 -15.38 -0.25
C SER A 142 10.81 -16.57 -0.85
N ASP A 143 10.83 -16.65 -2.18
CA ASP A 143 11.80 -17.48 -2.88
C ASP A 143 13.21 -16.84 -2.79
N PRO A 144 14.31 -17.59 -3.04
CA PRO A 144 15.66 -17.03 -3.02
C PRO A 144 15.87 -15.84 -3.98
N ALA A 145 15.08 -15.78 -5.05
CA ALA A 145 15.12 -14.70 -6.04
C ALA A 145 14.26 -13.49 -5.64
N ASP A 146 13.31 -13.65 -4.72
CA ASP A 146 12.45 -12.55 -4.28
C ASP A 146 13.21 -11.63 -3.34
N GLU A 147 13.00 -10.33 -3.53
CA GLU A 147 13.64 -9.29 -2.73
C GLU A 147 12.63 -8.41 -2.01
N MET A 148 11.37 -8.37 -2.48
CA MET A 148 10.34 -7.57 -1.85
C MET A 148 8.94 -8.15 -2.05
N PHE A 149 8.03 -7.70 -1.21
CA PHE A 149 6.59 -7.93 -1.37
C PHE A 149 5.82 -6.62 -1.21
N GLN A 150 4.60 -6.63 -1.74
CA GLN A 150 3.59 -5.62 -1.45
C GLN A 150 2.24 -6.27 -1.17
N CYS A 151 1.52 -5.71 -0.22
CA CYS A 151 0.09 -5.92 0.02
C CYS A 151 -0.58 -4.55 -0.10
N LEU A 152 -1.60 -4.48 -0.93
CA LEU A 152 -2.22 -3.24 -1.36
C LEU A 152 -3.73 -3.34 -1.17
N VAL A 153 -4.29 -2.40 -0.41
CA VAL A 153 -5.74 -2.20 -0.31
C VAL A 153 -6.07 -0.89 -1.01
N ILE A 154 -6.77 -0.95 -2.15
CA ILE A 154 -7.17 0.24 -2.91
C ILE A 154 -8.68 0.35 -2.94
N TRP A 155 -9.18 1.52 -2.59
CA TRP A 155 -10.57 1.90 -2.81
C TRP A 155 -10.64 3.05 -3.81
N THR A 156 -11.21 2.79 -4.99
CA THR A 156 -11.44 3.81 -6.03
C THR A 156 -12.91 4.22 -6.00
N LEU A 157 -13.23 5.26 -5.24
CA LEU A 157 -14.61 5.64 -4.94
C LEU A 157 -15.35 6.19 -6.16
N ASP A 158 -14.63 6.84 -7.08
CA ASP A 158 -15.21 7.36 -8.33
C ASP A 158 -15.71 6.25 -9.27
N TRP A 159 -15.22 5.01 -9.10
CA TRP A 159 -15.50 3.90 -10.00
C TRP A 159 -16.19 2.71 -9.35
N GLU A 160 -15.80 2.36 -8.12
CA GLU A 160 -16.29 1.17 -7.41
C GLU A 160 -16.46 1.49 -5.90
N PRO A 161 -17.43 2.35 -5.53
CA PRO A 161 -17.60 2.82 -4.16
C PRO A 161 -18.06 1.74 -3.18
N GLU A 162 -18.53 0.59 -3.65
CA GLU A 162 -19.06 -0.49 -2.81
C GLU A 162 -17.96 -1.37 -2.21
N CYS A 163 -16.77 -1.41 -2.80
CA CYS A 163 -15.69 -2.28 -2.34
C CYS A 163 -14.28 -1.74 -2.56
N ALA A 164 -13.37 -2.10 -1.66
CA ALA A 164 -11.94 -1.96 -1.89
C ALA A 164 -11.36 -3.26 -2.45
N ARG A 165 -10.38 -3.14 -3.33
CA ARG A 165 -9.61 -4.27 -3.87
C ARG A 165 -8.42 -4.54 -2.97
N VAL A 166 -8.13 -5.82 -2.75
CA VAL A 166 -6.96 -6.29 -2.01
C VAL A 166 -6.09 -7.08 -2.96
N GLN A 167 -4.82 -6.72 -3.06
CA GLN A 167 -3.84 -7.44 -3.88
C GLN A 167 -2.59 -7.70 -3.06
N ALA A 168 -1.97 -8.85 -3.26
CA ALA A 168 -0.65 -9.13 -2.71
C ALA A 168 0.24 -9.77 -3.77
N SER A 169 1.52 -9.45 -3.74
CA SER A 169 2.50 -9.92 -4.71
C SER A 169 3.92 -9.89 -4.15
N ALA A 170 4.79 -10.67 -4.79
CA ALA A 170 6.22 -10.70 -4.54
C ALA A 170 6.98 -10.34 -5.82
N SER A 171 8.16 -9.72 -5.66
CA SER A 171 8.99 -9.32 -6.78
C SER A 171 10.48 -9.31 -6.43
N SER A 172 11.30 -9.16 -7.47
CA SER A 172 12.72 -8.90 -7.35
C SER A 172 13.07 -7.60 -8.05
N ARG A 173 14.15 -6.96 -7.63
CA ARG A 173 14.62 -5.74 -8.28
C ARG A 173 14.90 -5.94 -9.77
N GLU A 174 15.47 -7.08 -10.16
CA GLU A 174 15.71 -7.37 -11.57
C GLU A 174 14.42 -7.42 -12.40
N ARG A 175 13.34 -7.99 -11.85
CA ARG A 175 12.03 -7.98 -12.52
C ARG A 175 11.47 -6.56 -12.66
N ILE A 176 11.56 -5.75 -11.60
CA ILE A 176 11.13 -4.35 -11.62
C ILE A 176 11.90 -3.55 -12.66
N LEU A 177 13.23 -3.69 -12.70
CA LEU A 177 14.08 -3.01 -13.67
C LEU A 177 13.76 -3.40 -15.12
N ARG A 178 13.31 -4.65 -15.34
CA ARG A 178 12.86 -5.16 -16.64
C ARG A 178 11.39 -4.85 -16.95
N ARG A 179 10.66 -4.23 -16.03
CA ARG A 179 9.20 -4.01 -16.10
C ARG A 179 8.42 -5.31 -16.30
N GLU A 180 8.94 -6.40 -15.76
CA GLU A 180 8.24 -7.68 -15.74
C GLU A 180 7.11 -7.62 -14.70
N ARG A 181 6.07 -8.43 -14.92
CA ARG A 181 4.99 -8.55 -13.94
C ARG A 181 5.53 -9.18 -12.66
N GLU A 182 5.05 -8.69 -11.54
CA GLU A 182 5.29 -9.31 -10.24
C GLU A 182 4.64 -10.69 -10.16
N THR A 183 5.07 -11.51 -9.21
CA THR A 183 4.42 -12.78 -8.92
C THR A 183 3.18 -12.52 -8.06
N PRO A 184 1.96 -12.67 -8.59
CA PRO A 184 0.75 -12.46 -7.80
C PRO A 184 0.64 -13.55 -6.75
N ALA A 185 0.27 -13.16 -5.53
CA ALA A 185 0.06 -14.06 -4.40
C ALA A 185 -1.41 -14.09 -3.94
N PHE A 186 -2.13 -12.98 -4.08
CA PHE A 186 -3.53 -12.89 -3.67
C PHE A 186 -4.28 -11.78 -4.42
N GLU A 187 -5.55 -12.04 -4.72
CA GLU A 187 -6.51 -11.03 -5.14
C GLU A 187 -7.84 -11.24 -4.40
N GLY A 188 -8.39 -10.16 -3.86
CA GLY A 188 -9.61 -10.18 -3.08
C GLY A 188 -10.31 -8.83 -3.06
N ARG A 189 -11.41 -8.77 -2.32
CA ARG A 189 -12.23 -7.57 -2.17
C ARG A 189 -12.69 -7.45 -0.72
N LEU A 190 -12.77 -6.23 -0.25
CA LEU A 190 -13.36 -5.83 1.03
C LEU A 190 -14.64 -5.07 0.75
N PHE A 191 -15.76 -5.56 1.28
CA PHE A 191 -17.01 -4.83 1.30
C PHE A 191 -17.19 -4.13 2.64
N ARG A 192 -18.25 -3.33 2.77
CA ARG A 192 -18.60 -2.75 4.07
C ARG A 192 -18.84 -3.86 5.11
N GLY A 193 -18.26 -3.66 6.29
CA GLY A 193 -18.23 -4.65 7.38
C GLY A 193 -17.04 -5.61 7.30
N ASP A 194 -16.32 -5.68 6.17
CA ASP A 194 -15.16 -6.54 6.03
C ASP A 194 -13.88 -5.91 6.58
N SER A 195 -12.91 -6.79 6.83
CA SER A 195 -11.54 -6.41 7.14
C SER A 195 -10.54 -7.36 6.49
N VAL A 196 -9.35 -6.86 6.22
CA VAL A 196 -8.16 -7.66 5.95
C VAL A 196 -7.17 -7.50 7.10
N THR A 197 -6.56 -8.61 7.49
CA THR A 197 -5.41 -8.62 8.39
C THR A 197 -4.18 -9.04 7.60
N ILE A 198 -3.07 -8.34 7.82
CA ILE A 198 -1.79 -8.60 7.16
C ILE A 198 -0.77 -8.72 8.29
N ARG A 199 -0.22 -9.93 8.45
CA ARG A 199 0.82 -10.22 9.43
C ARG A 199 2.16 -10.34 8.71
N CYS A 200 3.11 -9.49 9.06
CA CYS A 200 4.47 -9.57 8.55
C CYS A 200 5.34 -10.42 9.48
N GLY A 201 6.26 -11.21 8.94
CA GLY A 201 7.32 -11.85 9.72
C GLY A 201 7.69 -13.23 9.17
N ASP A 202 8.95 -13.66 9.19
CA ASP A 202 10.16 -13.01 9.75
C ASP A 202 10.73 -11.85 8.88
#